data_AF-A0A534TVE7-F1
#
_entry.id   AF-A0A534TVE7-F1
#
_cell.length_a   1.000
_cell.length_b   1.000
_cell.length_c   1.000
_cell.angle_alpha   90.00
_cell.angle_beta   90.00
_cell.angle_gamma   90.00
#
_symmetry.space_group_name_H-M   'P 1'
#
loop_
_entity.id
_entity.type
_entity.pdbx_description
1 polymer ?
#
loop_
_entity_poly.entity_id
_entity_poly.type
_entity_poly.pdbx_seq_one_letter_code
_entity_poly.pdbx_strand_id
1 'polypeptide(L)'
;MSLAGFYFADPRLVLVPIEHLTPTGTSRAFAALVRTCRRWSAERIALLDAGFARYWERGESLARRTRTWPAPRLRHVAVVADPATVRPYVQLLNTSAWMLYDCDLDPDRSDPELVAYLLTLGDRMALSGAVATAPLHAAAYWFERTPAEVAAFATAAARSSRPDAAALRAVAAALEWMRTLRHETLRPPTSSVPQQAISGTGLLVPAAIVAAPPALVHACAAAARTALATFHDAWRRPDRVAVAALTEWLADAAPRLLVTTVGGRIVWDCDAPTRTAALRSELHEADGVAVAAIHDDLRLIDERSRAVRAALVAPRALPAADPDTAQSGYAYLHRTRSLIAYNLHEPGMERLRGPTLPYARAMLAARTMHEWAHLVDAAGWVPLVVTEADHRARVDAFAAAADAAVAAASTSIRALTAADVAELTASDGSVGRALARIVVERMPDYRANLVARRVLSPVELETYVRHNVRALRHEYPPARLWRMLARYLYEYQYLRFSGVDHARTYFLRSTWFDRDYLESGALDATRFDELAARVAALCDCWEIDPSRLIAGRR
;
A
#
# COMPACT_ATOMS: atom_id res chain seq x y z
N MET A 1 -18.81 4.16 14.45
CA MET A 1 -19.13 3.60 13.11
C MET A 1 -18.37 2.31 12.97
N SER A 2 -19.01 1.21 12.55
CA SER A 2 -18.36 -0.11 12.56
C SER A 2 -17.44 -0.26 11.35
N LEU A 3 -16.16 -0.57 11.58
CA LEU A 3 -15.17 -0.90 10.54
C LEU A 3 -15.55 -2.16 9.73
N ALA A 4 -16.52 -2.97 10.20
CA ALA A 4 -17.01 -4.13 9.48
C ALA A 4 -17.49 -3.79 8.05
N GLY A 5 -18.07 -2.60 7.85
CA GLY A 5 -18.48 -2.14 6.51
C GLY A 5 -17.31 -1.99 5.54
N PHE A 6 -16.12 -1.65 6.05
CA PHE A 6 -14.90 -1.57 5.25
C PHE A 6 -14.34 -2.96 4.93
N TYR A 7 -14.31 -3.89 5.90
CA TYR A 7 -13.71 -5.23 5.72
C TYR A 7 -14.38 -6.08 4.63
N PHE A 8 -15.67 -5.82 4.40
CA PHE A 8 -16.52 -6.54 3.46
C PHE A 8 -17.01 -5.66 2.30
N ALA A 9 -16.43 -4.47 2.12
CA ALA A 9 -16.87 -3.48 1.14
C ALA A 9 -16.78 -4.00 -0.30
N ASP A 10 -15.73 -4.77 -0.61
CA ASP A 10 -15.61 -5.45 -1.89
C ASP A 10 -16.16 -6.89 -1.78
N PRO A 11 -17.16 -7.28 -2.60
CA PRO A 11 -17.77 -8.60 -2.51
C PRO A 11 -16.83 -9.73 -2.99
N ARG A 12 -15.77 -9.41 -3.74
CA ARG A 12 -14.84 -10.41 -4.32
C ARG A 12 -13.83 -10.94 -3.31
N LEU A 13 -13.70 -10.29 -2.15
CA LEU A 13 -12.74 -10.68 -1.13
C LEU A 13 -13.26 -10.50 0.29
N VAL A 14 -12.54 -11.11 1.22
CA VAL A 14 -12.60 -10.79 2.65
C VAL A 14 -11.29 -10.14 3.04
N LEU A 15 -11.36 -8.93 3.61
CA LEU A 15 -10.18 -8.29 4.19
C LEU A 15 -10.11 -8.65 5.68
N VAL A 16 -9.13 -9.45 6.07
CA VAL A 16 -8.76 -9.66 7.47
C VAL A 16 -7.87 -8.48 7.89
N PRO A 17 -8.35 -7.58 8.75
CA PRO A 17 -7.67 -6.32 8.98
C PRO A 17 -6.65 -6.44 10.12
N ILE A 18 -5.65 -5.56 10.11
CA ILE A 18 -4.52 -5.56 11.06
C ILE A 18 -4.95 -5.52 12.53
N GLU A 19 -5.96 -4.72 12.88
CA GLU A 19 -6.51 -4.62 14.24
C GLU A 19 -7.10 -5.93 14.78
N HIS A 20 -7.38 -6.87 13.88
CA HIS A 20 -7.89 -8.20 14.21
C HIS A 20 -6.84 -9.29 14.02
N LEU A 21 -5.57 -8.94 13.77
CA LEU A 21 -4.47 -9.88 13.66
C LEU A 21 -3.53 -9.77 14.87
N THR A 22 -3.02 -10.92 15.29
CA THR A 22 -2.04 -11.07 16.36
C THR A 22 -0.96 -12.05 15.90
N PRO A 23 0.19 -12.14 16.61
CA PRO A 23 1.19 -13.17 16.35
C PRO A 23 0.65 -14.61 16.30
N THR A 24 -0.51 -14.88 16.92
CA THR A 24 -1.12 -16.22 16.98
C THR A 24 -2.33 -16.39 16.06
N GLY A 25 -2.61 -15.41 15.18
CA GLY A 25 -3.75 -15.45 14.26
C GLY A 25 -4.81 -14.38 14.53
N THR A 26 -6.03 -14.67 14.08
CA THR A 26 -7.16 -13.76 14.10
C THR A 26 -7.79 -13.60 15.49
N SER A 27 -8.30 -12.40 15.77
CA SER A 27 -9.04 -12.14 17.00
C SER A 27 -10.38 -12.89 17.03
N ARG A 28 -10.83 -13.29 18.22
CA ARG A 28 -12.14 -13.95 18.40
C ARG A 28 -13.31 -13.14 17.84
N ALA A 29 -13.25 -11.82 17.99
CA ALA A 29 -14.28 -10.90 17.48
C ALA A 29 -14.40 -11.00 15.95
N PHE A 30 -13.26 -11.00 15.24
CA PHE A 30 -13.26 -11.11 13.79
C PHE A 30 -13.63 -12.52 13.31
N ALA A 31 -13.19 -13.56 14.01
CA ALA A 31 -13.59 -14.94 13.72
C ALA A 31 -15.12 -15.09 13.79
N ALA A 32 -15.78 -14.52 14.80
CA ALA A 32 -17.24 -14.51 14.90
C ALA A 32 -17.90 -13.70 13.76
N LEU A 33 -17.31 -12.55 13.43
CA LEU A 33 -17.80 -11.68 12.36
C LEU A 33 -17.75 -12.37 10.99
N VAL A 34 -16.62 -12.97 10.61
CA VAL A 34 -16.45 -13.61 9.29
C VAL A 34 -17.29 -14.89 9.16
N ARG A 35 -17.51 -15.64 10.25
CA ARG A 35 -18.48 -16.75 10.29
C ARG A 35 -19.89 -16.27 9.96
N THR A 36 -20.28 -15.12 10.49
CA THR A 36 -21.63 -14.57 10.30
C THR A 36 -21.80 -13.95 8.91
N CYS A 37 -20.86 -13.10 8.49
CA CYS A 37 -20.99 -12.30 7.27
C CYS A 37 -20.55 -13.04 5.99
N ARG A 38 -19.66 -14.03 6.11
CA ARG A 38 -19.02 -14.72 4.98
C ARG A 38 -19.01 -16.24 5.11
N ARG A 39 -19.63 -16.79 6.16
CA ARG A 39 -19.82 -18.23 6.37
C ARG A 39 -18.53 -19.05 6.33
N TRP A 40 -17.41 -18.45 6.74
CA TRP A 40 -16.18 -19.23 6.93
C TRP A 40 -16.39 -20.30 8.00
N SER A 41 -15.87 -21.50 7.75
CA SER A 41 -15.90 -22.58 8.74
C SER A 41 -14.88 -22.33 9.86
N ALA A 42 -15.02 -23.06 10.97
CA ALA A 42 -14.06 -22.97 12.08
C ALA A 42 -12.68 -23.50 11.66
N GLU A 43 -12.65 -24.55 10.85
CA GLU A 43 -11.46 -25.21 10.32
C GLU A 43 -10.68 -24.27 9.40
N ARG A 44 -11.39 -23.50 8.56
CA ARG A 44 -10.80 -22.48 7.69
C ARG A 44 -10.12 -21.37 8.48
N ILE A 45 -10.77 -20.89 9.54
CA ILE A 45 -10.20 -19.86 10.43
C ILE A 45 -8.97 -20.43 11.16
N ALA A 46 -9.07 -21.66 11.69
CA ALA A 46 -7.95 -22.33 12.36
C ALA A 46 -6.74 -22.54 11.44
N LEU A 47 -6.98 -22.84 10.16
CA LEU A 47 -5.94 -22.94 9.13
C LEU A 47 -5.22 -21.61 8.91
N LEU A 48 -5.96 -20.51 8.79
CA LEU A 48 -5.38 -19.16 8.71
C LEU A 48 -4.56 -18.83 9.97
N ASP A 49 -5.13 -19.07 11.15
CA ASP A 49 -4.49 -18.75 12.43
C ASP A 49 -3.19 -19.55 12.62
N ALA A 50 -3.21 -20.85 12.34
CA ALA A 50 -2.03 -21.71 12.41
C ALA A 50 -0.95 -21.31 11.40
N GLY A 51 -1.35 -20.94 10.17
CA GLY A 51 -0.43 -20.47 9.15
C GLY A 51 0.21 -19.13 9.51
N PHE A 52 -0.59 -18.20 10.04
CA PHE A 52 -0.10 -16.91 10.51
C PHE A 52 0.86 -17.05 11.68
N ALA A 53 0.54 -17.92 12.65
CA ALA A 53 1.40 -18.19 13.80
C ALA A 53 2.77 -18.74 13.37
N ARG A 54 2.79 -19.70 12.44
CA ARG A 54 4.03 -20.22 11.86
C ARG A 54 4.82 -19.12 11.14
N TYR A 55 4.16 -18.30 10.31
CA TYR A 55 4.81 -17.16 9.65
C TYR A 55 5.49 -16.24 10.67
N TRP A 56 4.76 -15.87 11.73
CA TRP A 56 5.25 -14.95 12.74
C TRP A 56 6.46 -15.53 13.49
N GLU A 57 6.29 -16.69 14.11
CA GLU A 57 7.32 -17.35 14.92
C GLU A 57 8.63 -17.54 14.13
N ARG A 58 8.51 -18.02 12.90
CA ARG A 58 9.67 -18.34 12.05
C ARG A 58 10.32 -17.09 11.50
N GLY A 59 9.51 -16.12 11.06
CA GLY A 59 10.00 -14.83 10.61
C GLY A 59 10.78 -14.11 11.71
N GLU A 60 10.25 -14.12 12.93
CA GLU A 60 10.89 -13.49 14.09
C GLU A 60 12.21 -14.19 14.45
N SER A 61 12.21 -15.53 14.47
CA SER A 61 13.40 -16.35 14.71
C SER A 61 14.51 -16.09 13.68
N LEU A 62 14.16 -15.97 12.39
CA LEU A 62 15.12 -15.66 11.33
C LEU A 62 15.63 -14.21 11.45
N ALA A 63 14.75 -13.23 11.67
CA ALA A 63 15.11 -11.82 11.77
C ALA A 63 16.01 -11.52 12.99
N ARG A 64 15.96 -12.32 14.06
CA ARG A 64 16.90 -12.20 15.19
C ARG A 64 18.31 -12.67 14.86
N ARG A 65 18.48 -13.57 13.89
CA ARG A 65 19.76 -14.22 13.54
C ARG A 65 20.39 -13.70 12.25
N THR A 66 19.63 -12.97 11.43
CA THR A 66 20.16 -12.27 10.26
C THR A 66 19.44 -10.96 9.99
N ARG A 67 20.20 -9.96 9.52
CA ARG A 67 19.68 -8.66 9.08
C ARG A 67 19.08 -8.69 7.67
N THR A 68 19.37 -9.73 6.89
CA THR A 68 18.87 -9.91 5.51
C THR A 68 17.47 -10.55 5.46
N TRP A 69 16.94 -10.93 6.63
CA TRP A 69 15.56 -11.38 6.80
C TRP A 69 14.71 -10.26 7.39
N PRO A 70 13.63 -9.81 6.71
CA PRO A 70 12.75 -8.81 7.26
C PRO A 70 12.01 -9.37 8.48
N ALA A 71 11.91 -8.58 9.53
CA ALA A 71 11.07 -8.92 10.67
C ALA A 71 9.60 -9.08 10.24
N PRO A 72 8.85 -10.03 10.82
CA PRO A 72 7.43 -10.15 10.53
C PRO A 72 6.72 -8.88 11.03
N ARG A 73 5.66 -8.49 10.32
CA ARG A 73 4.80 -7.35 10.67
C ARG A 73 3.35 -7.71 10.41
N LEU A 74 2.42 -6.99 11.01
CA LEU A 74 1.01 -7.17 10.67
C LEU A 74 0.72 -6.47 9.33
N ARG A 75 0.07 -7.19 8.42
CA ARG A 75 -0.52 -6.62 7.20
C ARG A 75 -1.94 -7.13 7.08
N HIS A 76 -2.79 -6.38 6.40
CA HIS A 76 -4.11 -6.90 6.06
C HIS A 76 -3.95 -8.19 5.25
N VAL A 77 -4.86 -9.15 5.39
CA VAL A 77 -4.90 -10.34 4.52
C VAL A 77 -6.15 -10.23 3.67
N ALA A 78 -5.99 -9.96 2.38
CA ALA A 78 -7.07 -9.98 1.41
C ALA A 78 -7.21 -11.42 0.87
N VAL A 79 -8.30 -12.09 1.23
CA VAL A 79 -8.62 -13.43 0.73
C VAL A 79 -9.60 -13.32 -0.43
N VAL A 80 -9.11 -13.54 -1.64
CA VAL A 80 -9.86 -13.44 -2.90
C VAL A 80 -10.66 -14.72 -3.14
N ALA A 81 -11.98 -14.58 -3.34
CA ALA A 81 -12.88 -15.71 -3.55
C ALA A 81 -12.69 -16.35 -4.94
N ASP A 82 -12.71 -15.52 -5.99
CA ASP A 82 -12.53 -15.96 -7.38
C ASP A 82 -11.27 -15.30 -8.00
N PRO A 83 -10.22 -16.09 -8.32
CA PRO A 83 -9.01 -15.57 -8.92
C PRO A 83 -9.17 -14.89 -10.28
N ALA A 84 -10.27 -15.14 -11.01
CA ALA A 84 -10.54 -14.46 -12.27
C ALA A 84 -11.01 -13.00 -12.08
N THR A 85 -11.42 -12.63 -10.87
CA THR A 85 -12.05 -11.32 -10.58
C THR A 85 -11.10 -10.28 -10.00
N VAL A 86 -9.87 -10.69 -9.64
CA VAL A 86 -8.83 -9.82 -9.09
C VAL A 86 -7.51 -10.18 -9.76
N ARG A 87 -6.86 -9.19 -10.35
CA ARG A 87 -5.58 -9.37 -11.05
C ARG A 87 -4.52 -10.00 -10.12
N PRO A 88 -3.86 -11.10 -10.53
CA PRO A 88 -2.75 -11.67 -9.75
C PRO A 88 -1.63 -10.66 -9.46
N TYR A 89 -1.03 -10.79 -8.28
CA TYR A 89 0.13 -10.01 -7.81
C TYR A 89 -0.08 -8.49 -7.66
N VAL A 90 -1.32 -8.01 -7.70
CA VAL A 90 -1.60 -6.61 -7.38
C VAL A 90 -1.31 -6.32 -5.91
N GLN A 91 -0.71 -5.16 -5.64
CA GLN A 91 -0.45 -4.67 -4.29
C GLN A 91 -1.67 -3.88 -3.79
N LEU A 92 -2.60 -4.57 -3.11
CA LEU A 92 -3.77 -3.91 -2.53
C LEU A 92 -3.36 -2.98 -1.38
N LEU A 93 -4.04 -1.83 -1.30
CA LEU A 93 -3.78 -0.78 -0.30
C LEU A 93 -2.29 -0.38 -0.25
N ASN A 94 -1.64 -0.23 -1.40
CA ASN A 94 -0.23 0.19 -1.52
C ASN A 94 0.74 -0.65 -0.69
N THR A 95 0.71 -1.97 -0.88
CA THR A 95 1.50 -2.97 -0.14
C THR A 95 1.10 -3.16 1.33
N SER A 96 0.00 -2.57 1.80
CA SER A 96 -0.50 -2.79 3.16
C SER A 96 -1.29 -4.10 3.32
N ALA A 97 -1.59 -4.81 2.22
CA ALA A 97 -2.27 -6.09 2.26
C ALA A 97 -1.45 -7.21 1.58
N TRP A 98 -1.47 -8.41 2.17
CA TRP A 98 -1.16 -9.66 1.48
C TRP A 98 -2.37 -10.15 0.69
N MET A 99 -2.11 -10.89 -0.38
CA MET A 99 -3.14 -11.55 -1.16
C MET A 99 -3.04 -13.06 -0.97
N LEU A 100 -4.12 -13.64 -0.46
CA LEU A 100 -4.40 -15.08 -0.50
C LEU A 100 -5.62 -15.31 -1.40
N TYR A 101 -5.77 -16.54 -1.87
CA TYR A 101 -6.97 -17.01 -2.55
C TYR A 101 -7.75 -17.93 -1.62
N ASP A 102 -9.04 -18.11 -1.91
CA ASP A 102 -9.93 -18.99 -1.16
C ASP A 102 -9.35 -20.39 -0.96
N CYS A 103 -8.73 -20.94 -2.00
CA CYS A 103 -8.11 -22.26 -2.00
C CYS A 103 -6.87 -22.38 -1.11
N ASP A 104 -6.24 -21.26 -0.71
CA ASP A 104 -5.14 -21.30 0.27
C ASP A 104 -5.65 -21.63 1.67
N LEU A 105 -6.94 -21.37 1.92
CA LEU A 105 -7.61 -21.59 3.20
C LEU A 105 -8.68 -22.68 3.11
N ASP A 106 -8.56 -23.57 2.11
CA ASP A 106 -9.35 -24.79 1.99
C ASP A 106 -8.71 -25.90 2.86
N PRO A 107 -9.37 -26.34 3.95
CA PRO A 107 -8.83 -27.37 4.84
C PRO A 107 -8.51 -28.71 4.18
N ASP A 108 -9.13 -29.03 3.03
CA ASP A 108 -8.92 -30.31 2.34
C ASP A 108 -7.72 -30.26 1.37
N ARG A 109 -7.35 -29.05 0.93
CA ARG A 109 -6.36 -28.83 -0.14
C ARG A 109 -5.11 -28.11 0.31
N SER A 110 -5.15 -27.44 1.45
CA SER A 110 -4.07 -26.61 1.96
C SER A 110 -3.48 -27.16 3.26
N ASP A 111 -2.42 -26.51 3.74
CA ASP A 111 -1.76 -26.80 5.01
C ASP A 111 -1.27 -25.48 5.63
N PRO A 112 -1.21 -25.34 6.96
CA PRO A 112 -0.70 -24.12 7.58
C PRO A 112 0.74 -23.77 7.12
N GLU A 113 1.54 -24.75 6.68
CA GLU A 113 2.87 -24.53 6.12
C GLU A 113 2.82 -23.75 4.81
N LEU A 114 1.88 -24.09 3.93
CA LEU A 114 1.67 -23.37 2.68
C LEU A 114 1.24 -21.92 2.96
N VAL A 115 0.28 -21.72 3.86
CA VAL A 115 -0.19 -20.38 4.25
C VAL A 115 0.97 -19.54 4.81
N ALA A 116 1.75 -20.08 5.74
CA ALA A 116 2.90 -19.41 6.32
C ALA A 116 3.96 -19.01 5.27
N TYR A 117 4.19 -19.89 4.30
CA TYR A 117 5.12 -19.61 3.20
C TYR A 117 4.58 -18.55 2.24
N LEU A 118 3.28 -18.54 1.93
CA LEU A 118 2.65 -17.52 1.09
C LEU A 118 2.74 -16.12 1.72
N LEU A 119 2.55 -16.00 3.03
CA LEU A 119 2.74 -14.72 3.75
C LEU A 119 4.20 -14.26 3.67
N THR A 120 5.15 -15.18 3.85
CA THR A 120 6.60 -14.92 3.67
C THR A 120 6.93 -14.41 2.26
N LEU A 121 6.37 -15.04 1.22
CA LEU A 121 6.51 -14.59 -0.16
C LEU A 121 5.91 -13.19 -0.36
N GLY A 122 4.76 -12.93 0.25
CA GLY A 122 4.08 -11.63 0.21
C GLY A 122 4.93 -10.48 0.75
N ASP A 123 5.74 -10.72 1.78
CA ASP A 123 6.71 -9.73 2.28
C ASP A 123 7.90 -9.55 1.36
N ARG A 124 8.44 -10.64 0.80
CA ARG A 124 9.53 -10.55 -0.18
C ARG A 124 9.09 -9.78 -1.42
N MET A 125 7.89 -10.04 -1.93
CA MET A 125 7.33 -9.31 -3.08
C MET A 125 7.11 -7.82 -2.76
N ALA A 126 6.60 -7.49 -1.58
CA ALA A 126 6.42 -6.08 -1.19
C ALA A 126 7.75 -5.33 -1.02
N LEU A 127 8.81 -6.04 -0.61
CA LEU A 127 10.15 -5.46 -0.44
C LEU A 127 10.90 -5.28 -1.76
N SER A 128 10.86 -6.28 -2.65
CA SER A 128 11.66 -6.27 -3.89
C SER A 128 10.90 -5.73 -5.10
N GLY A 129 9.58 -5.65 -5.04
CA GLY A 129 8.73 -5.42 -6.22
C GLY A 129 8.74 -6.58 -7.22
N ALA A 130 9.40 -7.71 -6.91
CA ALA A 130 9.66 -8.79 -7.86
C ALA A 130 9.03 -10.11 -7.41
N VAL A 131 8.11 -10.63 -8.25
CA VAL A 131 7.42 -11.91 -8.04
C VAL A 131 8.36 -13.10 -8.24
N ALA A 132 9.14 -13.09 -9.34
CA ALA A 132 9.92 -14.25 -9.76
C ALA A 132 11.09 -14.60 -8.82
N THR A 133 11.70 -13.60 -8.19
CA THR A 133 12.84 -13.78 -7.28
C THR A 133 12.42 -13.98 -5.83
N ALA A 134 11.17 -13.67 -5.46
CA ALA A 134 10.68 -13.77 -4.09
C ALA A 134 10.89 -15.17 -3.47
N PRO A 135 10.63 -16.31 -4.18
CA PRO A 135 10.89 -17.63 -3.62
C PRO A 135 12.36 -17.90 -3.32
N LEU A 136 13.27 -17.47 -4.20
CA LEU A 136 14.70 -17.59 -3.97
C LEU A 136 15.15 -16.74 -2.77
N HIS A 137 14.65 -15.50 -2.67
CA HIS A 137 14.95 -14.61 -1.54
C HIS A 137 14.36 -15.12 -0.22
N ALA A 138 13.34 -15.99 -0.28
CA ALA A 138 12.75 -16.66 0.86
C ALA A 138 13.44 -17.99 1.23
N ALA A 139 14.49 -18.42 0.52
CA ALA A 139 15.07 -19.76 0.70
C ALA A 139 15.51 -20.08 2.14
N ALA A 140 15.97 -19.09 2.90
CA ALA A 140 16.35 -19.25 4.30
C ALA A 140 15.19 -19.74 5.20
N TYR A 141 13.93 -19.57 4.78
CA TYR A 141 12.75 -20.15 5.43
C TYR A 141 12.85 -21.66 5.59
N TRP A 142 13.45 -22.34 4.61
CA TRP A 142 13.47 -23.80 4.51
C TRP A 142 14.63 -24.47 5.24
N PHE A 143 15.63 -23.70 5.69
CA PHE A 143 16.84 -24.23 6.30
C PHE A 143 16.52 -25.17 7.46
N GLU A 144 15.67 -24.73 8.37
CA GLU A 144 15.37 -25.44 9.62
C GLU A 144 14.04 -26.17 9.59
N ARG A 145 13.40 -26.27 8.42
CA ARG A 145 12.17 -27.05 8.29
C ARG A 145 12.46 -28.54 8.37
N THR A 146 11.66 -29.23 9.16
CA THR A 146 11.69 -30.69 9.33
C THR A 146 11.24 -31.38 8.05
N PRO A 147 11.59 -32.66 7.84
CA PRO A 147 11.08 -33.42 6.70
C PRO A 147 9.54 -33.46 6.63
N ALA A 148 8.86 -33.50 7.77
CA ALA A 148 7.39 -33.49 7.83
C ALA A 148 6.80 -32.15 7.37
N GLU A 149 7.37 -31.02 7.80
CA GLU A 149 6.95 -29.68 7.35
C GLU A 149 7.19 -29.51 5.84
N VAL A 150 8.34 -29.96 5.34
CA VAL A 150 8.66 -29.96 3.90
C VAL A 150 7.65 -30.80 3.11
N ALA A 151 7.31 -32.00 3.59
CA ALA A 151 6.34 -32.87 2.94
C ALA A 151 4.92 -32.30 2.97
N ALA A 152 4.51 -31.64 4.07
CA ALA A 152 3.23 -30.96 4.19
C ALA A 152 3.11 -29.82 3.18
N PHE A 153 4.14 -28.97 3.06
CA PHE A 153 4.20 -27.94 2.02
C PHE A 153 4.11 -28.54 0.62
N ALA A 154 4.93 -29.55 0.30
CA ALA A 154 4.97 -30.14 -1.03
C ALA A 154 3.61 -30.75 -1.42
N THR A 155 2.93 -31.40 -0.46
CA THR A 155 1.59 -31.95 -0.64
C THR A 155 0.55 -30.87 -0.93
N ALA A 156 0.55 -29.80 -0.12
CA ALA A 156 -0.35 -28.65 -0.33
C ALA A 156 -0.06 -27.92 -1.65
N ALA A 157 1.22 -27.73 -2.00
CA ALA A 157 1.64 -27.13 -3.27
C ALA A 157 1.19 -27.96 -4.49
N ALA A 158 1.22 -29.29 -4.39
CA ALA A 158 0.73 -30.19 -5.44
C ALA A 158 -0.79 -30.09 -5.62
N ARG A 159 -1.54 -29.94 -4.53
CA ARG A 159 -3.01 -29.83 -4.51
C ARG A 159 -3.54 -28.42 -4.80
N SER A 160 -2.67 -27.41 -4.70
CA SER A 160 -3.05 -26.01 -4.87
C SER A 160 -3.68 -25.74 -6.24
N SER A 161 -4.85 -25.12 -6.22
CA SER A 161 -5.57 -24.64 -7.41
C SER A 161 -5.42 -23.14 -7.63
N ARG A 162 -4.40 -22.51 -7.02
CA ARG A 162 -4.09 -21.10 -7.26
C ARG A 162 -3.77 -20.87 -8.76
N PRO A 163 -3.99 -19.66 -9.28
CA PRO A 163 -3.57 -19.30 -10.64
C PRO A 163 -2.09 -19.56 -10.92
N ASP A 164 -1.24 -19.42 -9.90
CA ASP A 164 0.20 -19.57 -9.97
C ASP A 164 0.73 -20.82 -9.27
N ALA A 165 -0.10 -21.85 -9.10
CA ALA A 165 0.27 -23.09 -8.40
C ALA A 165 1.52 -23.78 -9.01
N ALA A 166 1.81 -23.55 -10.30
CA ALA A 166 3.04 -24.03 -10.93
C ALA A 166 4.31 -23.47 -10.26
N ALA A 167 4.30 -22.24 -9.76
CA ALA A 167 5.41 -21.67 -9.00
C ALA A 167 5.61 -22.41 -7.67
N LEU A 168 4.53 -22.75 -6.96
CA LEU A 168 4.60 -23.50 -5.71
C LEU A 168 5.13 -24.91 -5.92
N ARG A 169 4.72 -25.58 -7.00
CA ARG A 169 5.27 -26.89 -7.39
C ARG A 169 6.75 -26.80 -7.75
N ALA A 170 7.18 -25.74 -8.44
CA ALA A 170 8.59 -25.51 -8.73
C ALA A 170 9.41 -25.28 -7.44
N VAL A 171 8.86 -24.54 -6.46
CA VAL A 171 9.47 -24.40 -5.13
C VAL A 171 9.56 -25.75 -4.43
N ALA A 172 8.49 -26.55 -4.41
CA ALA A 172 8.47 -27.86 -3.78
C ALA A 172 9.55 -28.79 -4.35
N ALA A 173 9.71 -28.81 -5.68
CA ALA A 173 10.77 -29.56 -6.36
C ALA A 173 12.18 -29.01 -6.07
N ALA A 174 12.29 -27.73 -5.74
CA ALA A 174 13.55 -27.07 -5.42
C ALA A 174 13.99 -27.24 -3.95
N LEU A 175 13.13 -27.71 -3.05
CA LEU A 175 13.41 -27.73 -1.61
C LEU A 175 14.65 -28.55 -1.24
N GLU A 176 14.94 -29.61 -1.99
CA GLU A 176 16.13 -30.43 -1.76
C GLU A 176 17.41 -29.60 -1.86
N TRP A 177 17.63 -28.90 -2.97
CA TRP A 177 18.82 -28.08 -3.15
C TRP A 177 18.73 -26.73 -2.41
N MET A 178 17.55 -26.14 -2.24
CA MET A 178 17.41 -24.89 -1.48
C MET A 178 17.90 -25.05 -0.03
N ARG A 179 17.74 -26.25 0.54
CA ARG A 179 18.21 -26.58 1.89
C ARG A 179 19.71 -26.82 1.96
N THR A 180 20.42 -26.96 0.84
CA THR A 180 21.89 -27.07 0.80
C THR A 180 22.60 -25.72 0.64
N LEU A 181 21.85 -24.65 0.37
CA LEU A 181 22.38 -23.29 0.35
C LEU A 181 23.04 -22.93 1.68
N ARG A 182 24.06 -22.07 1.59
CA ARG A 182 24.72 -21.44 2.74
C ARG A 182 24.19 -20.04 2.94
N HIS A 183 24.49 -19.47 4.10
CA HIS A 183 24.12 -18.10 4.41
C HIS A 183 25.14 -17.50 5.36
N GLU A 184 25.53 -16.25 5.13
CA GLU A 184 26.58 -15.52 5.86
C GLU A 184 26.51 -15.70 7.39
N THR A 185 25.33 -15.52 8.00
CA THR A 185 25.13 -15.71 9.45
C THR A 185 24.37 -16.97 9.86
N LEU A 186 23.34 -17.41 9.11
CA LEU A 186 22.48 -18.52 9.52
C LEU A 186 23.14 -19.89 9.32
N ARG A 187 23.92 -20.03 8.26
CA ARG A 187 24.64 -21.26 7.88
C ARG A 187 25.98 -20.88 7.26
N PRO A 188 26.92 -20.34 8.06
CA PRO A 188 28.16 -19.79 7.54
C PRO A 188 28.92 -20.83 6.71
N PRO A 189 29.61 -20.41 5.64
CA PRO A 189 30.40 -21.33 4.83
C PRO A 189 31.54 -21.94 5.66
N THR A 190 31.70 -23.25 5.59
CA THR A 190 32.74 -24.01 6.32
C THR A 190 33.97 -24.32 5.47
N SER A 191 33.94 -24.03 4.16
CA SER A 191 34.97 -24.42 3.19
C SER A 191 35.50 -23.23 2.41
N SER A 192 36.74 -23.30 1.96
CA SER A 192 37.35 -22.36 1.01
C SER A 192 36.81 -22.46 -0.44
N VAL A 193 35.83 -23.33 -0.69
CA VAL A 193 35.20 -23.51 -2.02
C VAL A 193 34.49 -22.22 -2.44
N PRO A 194 34.70 -21.73 -3.68
CA PRO A 194 34.01 -20.54 -4.19
C PRO A 194 32.49 -20.68 -4.12
N GLN A 195 31.83 -19.65 -3.61
CA GLN A 195 30.36 -19.56 -3.52
C GLN A 195 29.90 -18.26 -4.18
N GLN A 196 28.79 -18.33 -4.90
CA GLN A 196 28.18 -17.14 -5.49
C GLN A 196 27.17 -16.53 -4.53
N ALA A 197 27.33 -15.27 -4.19
CA ALA A 197 26.37 -14.55 -3.35
C ALA A 197 25.12 -14.14 -4.14
N ILE A 198 23.95 -14.21 -3.49
CA ILE A 198 22.71 -13.61 -3.98
C ILE A 198 22.51 -12.27 -3.27
N SER A 199 22.68 -11.18 -4.02
CA SER A 199 22.65 -9.81 -3.51
C SER A 199 21.44 -9.53 -2.60
N GLY A 200 21.71 -8.92 -1.45
CA GLY A 200 20.69 -8.47 -0.50
C GLY A 200 20.01 -9.58 0.32
N THR A 201 20.39 -10.85 0.14
CA THR A 201 19.77 -11.97 0.87
C THR A 201 20.68 -12.63 1.89
N GLY A 202 22.01 -12.42 1.79
CA GLY A 202 23.01 -13.14 2.57
C GLY A 202 23.14 -14.62 2.19
N LEU A 203 22.40 -15.09 1.17
CA LEU A 203 22.48 -16.46 0.66
C LEU A 203 23.74 -16.63 -0.20
N LEU A 204 24.35 -17.79 -0.04
CA LEU A 204 25.55 -18.20 -0.77
C LEU A 204 25.27 -19.53 -1.47
N VAL A 205 25.50 -19.56 -2.77
CA VAL A 205 25.22 -20.69 -3.66
C VAL A 205 26.50 -21.49 -3.87
N PRO A 206 26.54 -22.78 -3.48
CA PRO A 206 27.65 -23.68 -3.80
C PRO A 206 27.81 -23.85 -5.32
N ALA A 207 29.06 -23.94 -5.78
CA ALA A 207 29.39 -24.10 -7.20
C ALA A 207 28.66 -25.29 -7.88
N ALA A 208 28.46 -26.40 -7.14
CA ALA A 208 27.77 -27.60 -7.63
C ALA A 208 26.31 -27.37 -8.05
N ILE A 209 25.65 -26.31 -7.56
CA ILE A 209 24.24 -26.01 -7.83
C ILE A 209 24.02 -24.59 -8.37
N VAL A 210 25.05 -23.97 -8.95
CA VAL A 210 25.01 -22.58 -9.44
C VAL A 210 23.92 -22.32 -10.48
N ALA A 211 23.54 -23.34 -11.27
CA ALA A 211 22.49 -23.25 -12.27
C ALA A 211 21.06 -23.35 -11.70
N ALA A 212 20.89 -23.83 -10.46
CA ALA A 212 19.57 -24.09 -9.87
C ALA A 212 18.78 -22.81 -9.51
N PRO A 213 19.39 -21.75 -8.91
CA PRO A 213 18.66 -20.52 -8.62
C PRO A 213 18.09 -19.81 -9.86
N PRO A 214 18.85 -19.60 -10.96
CA PRO A 214 18.28 -19.03 -12.19
C PRO A 214 17.13 -19.87 -12.78
N ALA A 215 17.22 -21.21 -12.72
CA ALA A 215 16.17 -22.09 -13.20
C ALA A 215 14.87 -21.94 -12.38
N LEU A 216 14.96 -21.85 -11.04
CA LEU A 216 13.80 -21.58 -10.18
C LEU A 216 13.19 -20.21 -10.49
N VAL A 217 14.01 -19.17 -10.63
CA VAL A 217 13.52 -17.82 -10.98
C VAL A 217 12.80 -17.85 -12.33
N HIS A 218 13.33 -18.56 -13.33
CA HIS A 218 12.69 -18.72 -14.63
C HIS A 218 11.34 -19.44 -14.53
N ALA A 219 11.26 -20.54 -13.78
CA ALA A 219 10.02 -21.29 -13.56
C ALA A 219 8.95 -20.44 -12.88
N CYS A 220 9.31 -19.70 -11.82
CA CYS A 220 8.41 -18.79 -11.13
C CYS A 220 7.96 -17.63 -12.04
N ALA A 221 8.85 -17.08 -12.86
CA ALA A 221 8.51 -16.05 -13.84
C ALA A 221 7.54 -16.58 -14.91
N ALA A 222 7.74 -17.81 -15.39
CA ALA A 222 6.84 -18.45 -16.34
C ALA A 222 5.45 -18.66 -15.74
N ALA A 223 5.38 -19.22 -14.52
CA ALA A 223 4.11 -19.40 -13.81
C ALA A 223 3.36 -18.08 -13.59
N ALA A 224 4.06 -17.02 -13.17
CA ALA A 224 3.46 -15.70 -12.99
C ALA A 224 2.93 -15.10 -14.31
N ARG A 225 3.68 -15.24 -15.41
CA ARG A 225 3.23 -14.83 -16.75
C ARG A 225 2.00 -15.62 -17.20
N THR A 226 1.96 -16.93 -16.97
CA THR A 226 0.80 -17.77 -17.30
C THR A 226 -0.43 -17.36 -16.48
N ALA A 227 -0.26 -17.10 -15.18
CA ALA A 227 -1.36 -16.64 -14.32
C ALA A 227 -1.93 -15.29 -14.82
N LEU A 228 -1.06 -14.33 -15.15
CA LEU A 228 -1.49 -13.04 -15.72
C LEU A 228 -2.13 -13.18 -17.10
N ALA A 229 -1.55 -14.00 -17.99
CA ALA A 229 -2.11 -14.26 -19.30
C ALA A 229 -3.51 -14.88 -19.19
N THR A 230 -3.69 -15.86 -18.31
CA THR A 230 -4.99 -16.50 -18.04
C THR A 230 -6.02 -15.48 -17.53
N PHE A 231 -5.62 -14.61 -16.59
CA PHE A 231 -6.47 -13.53 -16.13
C PHE A 231 -6.85 -12.59 -17.28
N HIS A 232 -5.89 -12.13 -18.09
CA HIS A 232 -6.18 -11.25 -19.22
C HIS A 232 -7.06 -11.92 -20.27
N ASP A 233 -6.82 -13.19 -20.59
CA ASP A 233 -7.58 -13.95 -21.57
C ASP A 233 -9.05 -14.12 -21.18
N ALA A 234 -9.34 -14.21 -19.87
CA ALA A 234 -10.71 -14.19 -19.36
C ALA A 234 -11.46 -12.88 -19.69
N TRP A 235 -10.72 -11.79 -19.91
CA TRP A 235 -11.24 -10.44 -20.17
C TRP A 235 -10.88 -9.88 -21.55
N ARG A 236 -10.39 -10.68 -22.51
CA ARG A 236 -10.12 -10.23 -23.89
C ARG A 236 -11.35 -10.33 -24.79
N ARG A 237 -12.38 -9.52 -24.52
CA ARG A 237 -13.61 -9.49 -25.34
C ARG A 237 -14.04 -8.05 -25.63
N PRO A 238 -13.53 -7.44 -26.71
CA PRO A 238 -13.87 -6.06 -27.07
C PRO A 238 -15.39 -5.87 -27.16
N ASP A 239 -15.91 -4.84 -26.50
CA ASP A 239 -17.34 -4.55 -26.51
C ASP A 239 -17.62 -3.18 -27.14
N ARG A 240 -17.81 -3.19 -28.46
CA ARG A 240 -18.09 -1.98 -29.23
C ARG A 240 -19.42 -1.33 -28.85
N VAL A 241 -20.39 -2.11 -28.36
CA VAL A 241 -21.69 -1.60 -27.93
C VAL A 241 -21.53 -0.85 -26.61
N ALA A 242 -20.81 -1.41 -25.64
CA ALA A 242 -20.48 -0.73 -24.40
C ALA A 242 -19.66 0.56 -24.64
N VAL A 243 -18.67 0.52 -25.53
CA VAL A 243 -17.90 1.73 -25.90
C VAL A 243 -18.80 2.78 -26.53
N ALA A 244 -19.69 2.39 -27.44
CA ALA A 244 -20.66 3.31 -28.04
C ALA A 244 -21.55 3.96 -26.97
N ALA A 245 -22.13 3.17 -26.07
CA ALA A 245 -22.97 3.65 -24.98
C ALA A 245 -22.23 4.62 -24.03
N LEU A 246 -20.98 4.30 -23.66
CA LEU A 246 -20.16 5.19 -22.84
C LEU A 246 -19.94 6.54 -23.54
N THR A 247 -19.58 6.52 -24.83
CA THR A 247 -19.31 7.75 -25.58
C THR A 247 -20.56 8.56 -25.92
N GLU A 248 -21.72 7.93 -26.08
CA GLU A 248 -23.03 8.58 -26.19
C GLU A 248 -23.38 9.27 -24.88
N TRP A 249 -23.25 8.57 -23.75
CA TRP A 249 -23.42 9.18 -22.43
C TRP A 249 -22.48 10.36 -22.19
N LEU A 250 -21.21 10.27 -22.59
CA LEU A 250 -20.27 11.39 -22.49
C LEU A 250 -20.70 12.60 -23.34
N ALA A 251 -21.25 12.37 -24.54
CA ALA A 251 -21.75 13.41 -25.41
C ALA A 251 -22.99 14.11 -24.82
N ASP A 252 -23.91 13.33 -24.22
CA ASP A 252 -25.19 13.82 -23.70
C ASP A 252 -25.06 14.44 -22.30
N ALA A 253 -24.41 13.74 -21.38
CA ALA A 253 -24.32 14.15 -19.98
C ALA A 253 -23.18 15.15 -19.73
N ALA A 254 -22.15 15.16 -20.58
CA ALA A 254 -20.98 16.04 -20.50
C ALA A 254 -20.43 16.22 -19.05
N PRO A 255 -20.04 15.12 -18.36
CA PRO A 255 -19.54 15.20 -16.98
C PRO A 255 -18.32 16.12 -16.89
N ARG A 256 -18.20 16.91 -15.82
CA ARG A 256 -17.17 17.95 -15.69
C ARG A 256 -15.82 17.38 -15.25
N LEU A 257 -15.14 16.70 -16.18
CA LEU A 257 -13.82 16.09 -16.01
C LEU A 257 -13.09 16.00 -17.35
N LEU A 258 -11.84 15.51 -17.32
CA LEU A 258 -11.07 15.13 -18.50
C LEU A 258 -10.78 13.63 -18.47
N VAL A 259 -10.65 13.00 -19.64
CA VAL A 259 -10.05 11.67 -19.76
C VAL A 259 -8.69 11.79 -20.41
N THR A 260 -7.66 11.25 -19.76
CA THR A 260 -6.28 11.32 -20.21
C THR A 260 -5.67 9.93 -20.43
N THR A 261 -4.63 9.90 -21.23
CA THR A 261 -3.82 8.70 -21.55
C THR A 261 -2.34 8.97 -21.26
N VAL A 262 -1.46 8.07 -21.72
CA VAL A 262 0.00 8.13 -21.53
C VAL A 262 0.54 9.53 -21.81
N GLY A 263 1.38 10.02 -20.89
CA GLY A 263 1.99 11.36 -20.99
C GLY A 263 1.03 12.52 -20.71
N GLY A 264 -0.17 12.25 -20.18
CA GLY A 264 -1.17 13.28 -19.84
C GLY A 264 -1.94 13.82 -21.04
N ARG A 265 -1.85 13.16 -22.21
CA ARG A 265 -2.61 13.54 -23.41
C ARG A 265 -4.11 13.42 -23.14
N ILE A 266 -4.88 14.47 -23.44
CA ILE A 266 -6.34 14.46 -23.32
C ILE A 266 -6.94 13.70 -24.50
N VAL A 267 -7.79 12.71 -24.22
CA VAL A 267 -8.50 11.88 -25.22
C VAL A 267 -10.01 12.09 -25.21
N TRP A 268 -10.53 12.73 -24.16
CA TRP A 268 -11.88 13.29 -24.12
C TRP A 268 -11.92 14.52 -23.20
N ASP A 269 -12.69 15.52 -23.60
CA ASP A 269 -12.79 16.83 -22.95
C ASP A 269 -14.26 17.23 -22.81
N CYS A 270 -14.68 17.60 -21.60
CA CYS A 270 -16.06 17.99 -21.32
C CYS A 270 -16.50 19.27 -22.06
N ASP A 271 -15.56 20.12 -22.49
CA ASP A 271 -15.86 21.34 -23.26
C ASP A 271 -16.12 21.03 -24.76
N ALA A 272 -15.80 19.83 -25.21
CA ALA A 272 -16.10 19.34 -26.56
C ALA A 272 -16.64 17.89 -26.50
N PRO A 273 -17.78 17.67 -25.83
CA PRO A 273 -18.21 16.34 -25.37
C PRO A 273 -18.51 15.36 -26.52
N THR A 274 -18.84 15.86 -27.71
CA THR A 274 -19.07 15.07 -28.94
C THR A 274 -17.77 14.57 -29.61
N ARG A 275 -16.60 15.10 -29.27
CA ARG A 275 -15.30 14.69 -29.82
C ARG A 275 -14.77 13.43 -29.15
N THR A 276 -15.35 12.28 -29.49
CA THR A 276 -15.08 10.99 -28.83
C THR A 276 -14.12 10.08 -29.59
N ALA A 277 -13.68 10.45 -30.80
CA ALA A 277 -12.87 9.58 -31.68
C ALA A 277 -11.56 9.10 -31.03
N ALA A 278 -10.83 9.98 -30.34
CA ALA A 278 -9.60 9.61 -29.65
C ALA A 278 -9.85 8.62 -28.51
N LEU A 279 -10.85 8.87 -27.66
CA LEU A 279 -11.26 7.94 -26.61
C LEU A 279 -11.71 6.58 -27.16
N ARG A 280 -12.51 6.56 -28.24
CA ARG A 280 -12.91 5.31 -28.90
C ARG A 280 -11.71 4.49 -29.36
N SER A 281 -10.66 5.15 -29.86
CA SER A 281 -9.41 4.49 -30.23
C SER A 281 -8.68 3.89 -29.03
N GLU A 282 -8.66 4.57 -27.87
CA GLU A 282 -8.05 4.02 -26.66
C GLU A 282 -8.83 2.81 -26.11
N LEU A 283 -10.16 2.81 -26.24
CA LEU A 283 -11.04 1.77 -25.70
C LEU A 283 -11.30 0.61 -26.68
N HIS A 284 -10.68 0.60 -27.86
CA HIS A 284 -11.06 -0.34 -28.93
C HIS A 284 -10.87 -1.83 -28.58
N GLU A 285 -9.93 -2.16 -27.67
CA GLU A 285 -9.72 -3.52 -27.15
C GLU A 285 -10.35 -3.75 -25.78
N ALA A 286 -10.94 -2.72 -25.16
CA ALA A 286 -11.48 -2.83 -23.81
C ALA A 286 -12.74 -3.71 -23.79
N ASP A 287 -12.82 -4.58 -22.80
CA ASP A 287 -14.00 -5.42 -22.60
C ASP A 287 -15.14 -4.66 -21.93
N GLY A 288 -16.36 -5.21 -22.05
CA GLY A 288 -17.56 -4.58 -21.50
C GLY A 288 -17.51 -4.33 -20.00
N VAL A 289 -16.81 -5.17 -19.21
CA VAL A 289 -16.67 -4.98 -17.76
C VAL A 289 -15.72 -3.81 -17.47
N ALA A 290 -14.60 -3.73 -18.18
CA ALA A 290 -13.69 -2.58 -18.07
C ALA A 290 -14.37 -1.27 -18.49
N VAL A 291 -15.13 -1.26 -19.59
CA VAL A 291 -15.86 -0.07 -20.07
C VAL A 291 -16.93 0.36 -19.07
N ALA A 292 -17.70 -0.58 -18.51
CA ALA A 292 -18.67 -0.29 -17.45
C ALA A 292 -17.98 0.27 -16.20
N ALA A 293 -16.84 -0.29 -15.79
CA ALA A 293 -16.08 0.21 -14.65
C ALA A 293 -15.55 1.63 -14.89
N ILE A 294 -15.07 1.94 -16.10
CA ILE A 294 -14.69 3.30 -16.50
C ILE A 294 -15.89 4.23 -16.41
N HIS A 295 -17.06 3.83 -16.94
CA HIS A 295 -18.27 4.64 -16.85
C HIS A 295 -18.62 4.98 -15.39
N ASP A 296 -18.63 4.00 -14.50
CA ASP A 296 -18.86 4.20 -13.06
C ASP A 296 -17.84 5.16 -12.43
N ASP A 297 -16.56 5.00 -12.78
CA ASP A 297 -15.47 5.83 -12.28
C ASP A 297 -15.63 7.30 -12.73
N LEU A 298 -15.99 7.54 -14.00
CA LEU A 298 -16.25 8.89 -14.53
C LEU A 298 -17.47 9.53 -13.86
N ARG A 299 -18.55 8.77 -13.66
CA ARG A 299 -19.72 9.23 -12.90
C ARG A 299 -19.34 9.62 -11.48
N LEU A 300 -18.58 8.79 -10.79
CA LEU A 300 -18.13 9.04 -9.43
C LEU A 300 -17.29 10.32 -9.32
N ILE A 301 -16.36 10.54 -10.27
CA ILE A 301 -15.55 11.77 -10.31
C ILE A 301 -16.45 13.00 -10.45
N ASP A 302 -17.41 12.96 -11.37
CA ASP A 302 -18.32 14.09 -11.60
C ASP A 302 -19.25 14.32 -10.39
N GLU A 303 -19.80 13.25 -9.81
CA GLU A 303 -20.61 13.30 -8.59
C GLU A 303 -19.85 13.92 -7.41
N ARG A 304 -18.61 13.47 -7.15
CA ARG A 304 -17.75 14.01 -6.08
C ARG A 304 -17.32 15.44 -6.36
N SER A 305 -16.99 15.76 -7.61
CA SER A 305 -16.67 17.14 -8.03
C SER A 305 -17.86 18.09 -7.84
N ARG A 306 -19.08 17.62 -8.15
CA ARG A 306 -20.32 18.38 -7.86
C ARG A 306 -20.57 18.50 -6.37
N ALA A 307 -20.37 17.43 -5.60
CA ALA A 307 -20.56 17.43 -4.15
C ALA A 307 -19.66 18.45 -3.44
N VAL A 308 -18.37 18.51 -3.80
CA VAL A 308 -17.46 19.56 -3.30
C VAL A 308 -18.01 20.92 -3.62
N ARG A 309 -18.21 21.24 -4.91
CA ARG A 309 -18.61 22.57 -5.34
C ARG A 309 -19.94 23.01 -4.69
N ALA A 310 -20.86 22.08 -4.49
CA ALA A 310 -22.13 22.33 -3.82
C ALA A 310 -22.03 22.48 -2.30
N ALA A 311 -20.92 22.06 -1.68
CA ALA A 311 -20.63 22.31 -0.27
C ALA A 311 -20.00 23.70 -0.07
N LEU A 312 -19.55 24.36 -1.14
CA LEU A 312 -18.82 25.63 -1.02
C LEU A 312 -19.72 26.88 -1.13
N VAL A 313 -19.48 27.90 -0.30
CA VAL A 313 -20.18 29.20 -0.40
C VAL A 313 -19.86 29.95 -1.70
N ALA A 314 -18.62 29.82 -2.23
CA ALA A 314 -18.20 30.50 -3.46
C ALA A 314 -17.32 29.58 -4.35
N PRO A 315 -17.87 28.51 -4.95
CA PRO A 315 -17.08 27.52 -5.70
C PRO A 315 -16.39 28.09 -6.95
N ARG A 316 -16.89 29.20 -7.49
CA ARG A 316 -16.27 29.90 -8.63
C ARG A 316 -15.05 30.74 -8.25
N ALA A 317 -14.81 30.95 -6.96
CA ALA A 317 -13.68 31.72 -6.44
C ALA A 317 -12.47 30.83 -6.09
N LEU A 318 -12.51 29.54 -6.40
CA LEU A 318 -11.36 28.66 -6.22
C LEU A 318 -10.20 29.13 -7.12
N PRO A 319 -8.95 29.10 -6.62
CA PRO A 319 -7.80 29.48 -7.41
C PRO A 319 -7.55 28.49 -8.56
N ALA A 320 -6.68 28.90 -9.49
CA ALA A 320 -6.12 27.96 -10.45
C ALA A 320 -5.26 26.90 -9.74
N ALA A 321 -5.11 25.74 -10.36
CA ALA A 321 -4.18 24.72 -9.89
C ALA A 321 -2.74 25.23 -9.92
N ASP A 322 -1.93 24.77 -8.96
CA ASP A 322 -0.50 25.05 -8.96
C ASP A 322 0.15 24.43 -10.22
N PRO A 323 0.98 25.17 -11.00
CA PRO A 323 1.67 24.64 -12.16
C PRO A 323 2.50 23.37 -11.91
N ASP A 324 3.00 23.20 -10.69
CA ASP A 324 3.83 22.08 -10.26
C ASP A 324 3.00 20.90 -9.71
N THR A 325 1.67 20.99 -9.74
CA THR A 325 0.77 19.90 -9.35
C THR A 325 1.07 18.63 -10.16
N ALA A 326 1.35 17.53 -9.48
CA ALA A 326 1.61 16.23 -10.11
C ALA A 326 0.46 15.81 -11.04
N GLN A 327 0.80 15.38 -12.26
CA GLN A 327 -0.16 14.92 -13.27
C GLN A 327 -0.13 13.39 -13.40
N SER A 328 -0.32 12.71 -12.26
CA SER A 328 -0.24 11.24 -12.14
C SER A 328 -1.18 10.71 -11.07
N GLY A 329 -1.36 9.39 -11.02
CA GLY A 329 -2.25 8.73 -10.07
C GLY A 329 -3.60 8.33 -10.68
N TYR A 330 -4.48 7.77 -9.84
CA TYR A 330 -5.82 7.31 -10.22
C TYR A 330 -6.64 8.38 -10.95
N ALA A 331 -6.58 9.60 -10.42
CA ALA A 331 -7.06 10.85 -10.99
C ALA A 331 -6.26 11.99 -10.34
N TYR A 332 -6.15 13.11 -11.04
CA TYR A 332 -5.38 14.28 -10.58
C TYR A 332 -6.05 15.58 -11.00
N LEU A 333 -5.76 16.67 -10.31
CA LEU A 333 -6.18 18.01 -10.75
C LEU A 333 -5.35 18.45 -11.96
N HIS A 334 -6.02 18.73 -13.08
CA HIS A 334 -5.35 19.15 -14.31
C HIS A 334 -4.80 20.57 -14.18
N ARG A 335 -3.48 20.72 -14.37
CA ARG A 335 -2.72 21.94 -14.06
C ARG A 335 -3.26 23.24 -14.69
N THR A 336 -3.89 23.19 -15.86
CA THR A 336 -4.39 24.40 -16.56
C THR A 336 -5.91 24.48 -16.69
N ARG A 337 -6.65 23.42 -16.37
CA ARG A 337 -8.10 23.34 -16.66
C ARG A 337 -8.96 23.40 -15.41
N SER A 338 -8.37 23.29 -14.21
CA SER A 338 -9.11 23.21 -12.94
C SER A 338 -10.22 22.15 -12.97
N LEU A 339 -9.91 21.03 -13.63
CA LEU A 339 -10.77 19.86 -13.76
C LEU A 339 -10.01 18.64 -13.27
N ILE A 340 -10.75 17.64 -12.79
CA ILE A 340 -10.16 16.34 -12.47
C ILE A 340 -9.93 15.58 -13.78
N ALA A 341 -8.71 15.09 -13.98
CA ALA A 341 -8.33 14.23 -15.08
C ALA A 341 -8.31 12.77 -14.62
N TYR A 342 -9.04 11.92 -15.33
CA TYR A 342 -9.04 10.48 -15.15
C TYR A 342 -7.97 9.83 -16.05
N ASN A 343 -6.96 9.22 -15.44
CA ASN A 343 -5.86 8.58 -16.17
C ASN A 343 -6.22 7.13 -16.55
N LEU A 344 -6.40 6.87 -17.84
CA LEU A 344 -6.68 5.53 -18.37
C LEU A 344 -5.51 4.55 -18.20
N HIS A 345 -4.28 5.06 -18.24
CA HIS A 345 -3.05 4.25 -18.26
C HIS A 345 -2.19 4.46 -17.03
N GLU A 346 -2.83 4.64 -15.87
CA GLU A 346 -2.11 4.70 -14.59
C GLU A 346 -1.36 3.37 -14.35
N PRO A 347 -0.03 3.42 -14.15
CA PRO A 347 0.76 2.21 -13.92
C PRO A 347 0.21 1.34 -12.79
N GLY A 348 0.07 0.03 -13.07
CA GLY A 348 -0.43 -0.94 -12.09
C GLY A 348 -1.95 -1.03 -11.95
N MET A 349 -2.72 -0.17 -12.62
CA MET A 349 -4.20 -0.18 -12.55
C MET A 349 -4.89 -1.01 -13.64
N GLU A 350 -4.30 -1.10 -14.82
CA GLU A 350 -4.80 -1.89 -15.97
C GLU A 350 -6.30 -1.70 -16.28
N ARG A 351 -6.77 -0.45 -16.26
CA ARG A 351 -8.20 -0.07 -16.35
C ARG A 351 -8.94 -0.54 -17.61
N LEU A 352 -8.20 -0.96 -18.65
CA LEU A 352 -8.76 -1.40 -19.93
C LEU A 352 -9.05 -2.92 -19.98
N ARG A 353 -8.79 -3.66 -18.90
CA ARG A 353 -8.92 -5.13 -18.87
C ARG A 353 -9.56 -5.62 -17.58
N GLY A 354 -10.76 -6.17 -17.71
CA GLY A 354 -11.50 -6.81 -16.64
C GLY A 354 -11.99 -5.86 -15.55
N PRO A 355 -12.37 -6.42 -14.38
CA PRO A 355 -12.86 -5.64 -13.25
C PRO A 355 -11.82 -4.70 -12.67
N THR A 356 -12.26 -3.53 -12.19
CA THR A 356 -11.40 -2.61 -11.42
C THR A 356 -10.84 -3.30 -10.17
N LEU A 357 -9.63 -2.91 -9.74
CA LEU A 357 -9.01 -3.51 -8.55
C LEU A 357 -9.87 -3.27 -7.29
N PRO A 358 -9.88 -4.20 -6.33
CA PRO A 358 -10.55 -3.98 -5.06
C PRO A 358 -10.10 -2.68 -4.38
N TYR A 359 -11.08 -1.94 -3.85
CA TYR A 359 -10.90 -0.61 -3.25
C TYR A 359 -10.43 0.51 -4.19
N ALA A 360 -10.16 0.24 -5.48
CA ALA A 360 -9.70 1.25 -6.44
C ALA A 360 -10.71 2.40 -6.60
N ARG A 361 -12.00 2.09 -6.65
CA ARG A 361 -13.06 3.09 -6.77
C ARG A 361 -13.21 3.94 -5.51
N ALA A 362 -13.06 3.32 -4.34
CA ALA A 362 -13.05 4.05 -3.06
C ALA A 362 -11.83 4.99 -2.97
N MET A 363 -10.66 4.51 -3.42
CA MET A 363 -9.45 5.33 -3.56
C MET A 363 -9.63 6.45 -4.60
N LEU A 364 -10.30 6.19 -5.71
CA LEU A 364 -10.60 7.18 -6.74
C LEU A 364 -11.46 8.32 -6.19
N ALA A 365 -12.51 8.01 -5.43
CA ALA A 365 -13.31 9.02 -4.75
C ALA A 365 -12.47 9.82 -3.74
N ALA A 366 -11.70 9.14 -2.90
CA ALA A 366 -10.81 9.79 -1.95
C ALA A 366 -9.81 10.73 -2.61
N ARG A 367 -9.17 10.28 -3.70
CA ARG A 367 -8.23 11.09 -4.48
C ARG A 367 -8.92 12.27 -5.13
N THR A 368 -10.07 12.07 -5.78
CA THR A 368 -10.87 13.15 -6.40
C THR A 368 -11.19 14.25 -5.38
N MET A 369 -11.61 13.85 -4.18
CA MET A 369 -11.91 14.78 -3.10
C MET A 369 -10.66 15.50 -2.57
N HIS A 370 -9.54 14.79 -2.44
CA HIS A 370 -8.26 15.34 -1.99
C HIS A 370 -7.71 16.38 -2.98
N GLU A 371 -7.79 16.11 -4.28
CA GLU A 371 -7.38 17.04 -5.35
C GLU A 371 -8.19 18.34 -5.33
N TRP A 372 -9.52 18.24 -5.19
CA TRP A 372 -10.36 19.42 -4.99
C TRP A 372 -10.04 20.14 -3.69
N ALA A 373 -9.74 19.40 -2.63
CA ALA A 373 -9.43 19.96 -1.33
C ALA A 373 -8.14 20.78 -1.32
N HIS A 374 -7.17 20.50 -2.20
CA HIS A 374 -6.00 21.38 -2.38
C HIS A 374 -6.40 22.76 -2.88
N LEU A 375 -7.33 22.86 -3.84
CA LEU A 375 -7.84 24.16 -4.30
C LEU A 375 -8.61 24.89 -3.20
N VAL A 376 -9.37 24.14 -2.40
CA VAL A 376 -10.11 24.70 -1.26
C VAL A 376 -9.15 25.23 -0.20
N ASP A 377 -8.10 24.47 0.13
CA ASP A 377 -7.02 24.91 1.03
C ASP A 377 -6.32 26.17 0.51
N ALA A 378 -5.93 26.18 -0.77
CA ALA A 378 -5.31 27.33 -1.43
C ALA A 378 -6.23 28.57 -1.47
N ALA A 379 -7.55 28.39 -1.41
CA ALA A 379 -8.53 29.48 -1.26
C ALA A 379 -8.62 30.05 0.18
N GLY A 380 -7.80 29.56 1.12
CA GLY A 380 -7.72 30.05 2.50
C GLY A 380 -8.76 29.46 3.45
N TRP A 381 -9.32 28.29 3.13
CA TRP A 381 -10.41 27.69 3.91
C TRP A 381 -9.97 26.94 5.15
N VAL A 382 -8.71 26.59 5.20
CA VAL A 382 -8.11 25.95 6.36
C VAL A 382 -7.13 26.96 6.95
N PRO A 383 -7.60 28.03 7.61
CA PRO A 383 -6.72 29.04 8.15
C PRO A 383 -5.92 28.51 9.34
N LEU A 384 -4.83 29.22 9.64
CA LEU A 384 -4.11 29.06 10.88
C LEU A 384 -4.98 29.60 12.02
N VAL A 385 -5.30 28.77 13.01
CA VAL A 385 -6.15 29.15 14.17
C VAL A 385 -5.34 29.60 15.39
N VAL A 386 -4.03 29.62 15.26
CA VAL A 386 -3.07 30.14 16.25
C VAL A 386 -2.34 31.35 15.67
N THR A 387 -1.65 32.13 16.51
CA THR A 387 -0.82 33.22 16.00
C THR A 387 0.36 32.66 15.19
N GLU A 388 0.91 33.44 14.26
CA GLU A 388 2.13 33.04 13.55
C GLU A 388 3.31 32.79 14.52
N ALA A 389 3.37 33.54 15.62
CA ALA A 389 4.37 33.36 16.65
C ALA A 389 4.23 31.98 17.33
N ASP A 390 3.00 31.58 17.66
CA ASP A 390 2.72 30.26 18.25
C ASP A 390 3.01 29.13 17.26
N HIS A 391 2.66 29.30 15.98
CA HIS A 391 2.99 28.33 14.95
C HIS A 391 4.50 28.17 14.79
N ARG A 392 5.26 29.28 14.69
CA ARG A 392 6.73 29.25 14.66
C ARG A 392 7.30 28.58 15.90
N ALA A 393 6.79 28.91 17.08
CA ALA A 393 7.21 28.28 18.33
C ALA A 393 6.97 26.76 18.35
N ARG A 394 5.87 26.27 17.75
CA ARG A 394 5.60 24.82 17.62
C ARG A 394 6.54 24.16 16.62
N VAL A 395 6.87 24.83 15.51
CA VAL A 395 7.87 24.36 14.54
C VAL A 395 9.24 24.27 15.19
N ASP A 396 9.66 25.31 15.91
CA ASP A 396 10.92 25.33 16.65
C ASP A 396 10.97 24.27 17.76
N ALA A 397 9.84 24.05 18.46
CA ALA A 397 9.75 22.99 19.46
C ALA A 397 9.90 21.59 18.86
N PHE A 398 9.31 21.33 17.68
CA PHE A 398 9.54 20.08 16.96
C PHE A 398 11.00 19.94 16.51
N ALA A 399 11.57 21.01 15.94
CA ALA A 399 12.97 21.02 15.50
C ALA A 399 13.92 20.71 16.66
N ALA A 400 13.75 21.36 17.81
CA ALA A 400 14.56 21.14 19.00
C ALA A 400 14.42 19.70 19.54
N ALA A 401 13.20 19.15 19.57
CA ALA A 401 12.96 17.76 19.96
C ALA A 401 13.63 16.78 18.97
N ALA A 402 13.61 17.08 17.68
CA ALA A 402 14.26 16.27 16.65
C ALA A 402 15.80 16.32 16.76
N ASP A 403 16.40 17.49 17.01
CA ASP A 403 17.84 17.61 17.29
C ASP A 403 18.24 16.77 18.52
N ALA A 404 17.46 16.88 19.60
CA ALA A 404 17.69 16.11 20.83
C ALA A 404 17.58 14.59 20.58
N ALA A 405 16.63 14.17 19.75
CA ALA A 405 16.46 12.77 19.36
C ALA A 405 17.65 12.24 18.55
N VAL A 406 18.13 13.01 17.54
CA VAL A 406 19.30 12.63 16.74
C VAL A 406 20.56 12.54 17.61
N ALA A 407 20.76 13.50 18.53
CA ALA A 407 21.90 13.49 19.44
C ALA A 407 21.88 12.31 20.41
N ALA A 408 20.69 11.93 20.90
CA ALA A 408 20.51 10.85 21.86
C ALA A 408 20.53 9.43 21.24
N ALA A 409 20.44 9.31 19.92
CA ALA A 409 20.48 8.04 19.22
C ALA A 409 21.76 7.24 19.55
N SER A 410 21.70 5.91 19.48
CA SER A 410 22.85 5.04 19.74
C SER A 410 24.06 5.35 18.85
N THR A 411 25.28 5.02 19.32
CA THR A 411 26.53 5.28 18.58
C THR A 411 26.51 4.67 17.17
N SER A 412 25.95 3.47 17.01
CA SER A 412 25.83 2.80 15.72
C SER A 412 24.90 3.53 14.76
N ILE A 413 23.77 4.05 15.24
CA ILE A 413 22.84 4.85 14.44
C ILE A 413 23.46 6.19 14.05
N ARG A 414 24.10 6.89 14.99
CA ARG A 414 24.79 8.15 14.67
C ARG A 414 25.85 7.95 13.58
N ALA A 415 26.63 6.88 13.65
CA ALA A 415 27.61 6.54 12.62
C ALA A 415 26.93 6.21 11.26
N LEU A 416 25.85 5.42 11.28
CA LEU A 416 25.10 5.04 10.07
C LEU A 416 24.52 6.25 9.33
N THR A 417 24.01 7.24 10.07
CA THR A 417 23.30 8.40 9.50
C THR A 417 24.17 9.65 9.39
N ALA A 418 25.45 9.61 9.77
CA ALA A 418 26.30 10.79 9.91
C ALA A 418 26.35 11.66 8.64
N ALA A 419 26.49 11.03 7.46
CA ALA A 419 26.54 11.74 6.19
C ALA A 419 25.22 12.46 5.86
N ASP A 420 24.07 11.81 6.06
CA ASP A 420 22.75 12.42 5.82
C ASP A 420 22.46 13.54 6.83
N VAL A 421 22.87 13.36 8.10
CA VAL A 421 22.75 14.41 9.13
C VAL A 421 23.60 15.63 8.78
N ALA A 422 24.82 15.44 8.26
CA ALA A 422 25.67 16.54 7.80
C ALA A 422 25.04 17.29 6.61
N GLU A 423 24.48 16.57 5.64
CA GLU A 423 23.76 17.15 4.49
C GLU A 423 22.56 17.99 4.93
N LEU A 424 21.73 17.46 5.82
CA LEU A 424 20.57 18.16 6.39
C LEU A 424 21.00 19.41 7.17
N THR A 425 22.04 19.29 8.00
CA THR A 425 22.57 20.39 8.82
C THR A 425 23.15 21.51 7.96
N ALA A 426 23.86 21.18 6.87
CA ALA A 426 24.42 22.19 5.96
C ALA A 426 23.33 23.03 5.27
N SER A 427 22.14 22.45 5.06
CA SER A 427 21.03 23.11 4.36
C SER A 427 20.25 24.08 5.25
N ASP A 428 20.03 23.74 6.52
CA ASP A 428 19.11 24.49 7.42
C ASP A 428 19.75 24.91 8.76
N GLY A 429 21.06 24.73 8.91
CA GLY A 429 21.83 25.05 10.11
C GLY A 429 21.66 24.07 11.28
N SER A 430 20.67 23.18 11.23
CA SER A 430 20.46 22.07 12.18
C SER A 430 19.67 20.96 11.50
N VAL A 431 19.87 19.72 11.93
CA VAL A 431 19.10 18.58 11.42
C VAL A 431 17.63 18.70 11.80
N GLY A 432 17.32 19.17 13.01
CA GLY A 432 15.96 19.38 13.49
C GLY A 432 15.16 20.34 12.63
N ARG A 433 15.74 21.47 12.22
CA ARG A 433 15.09 22.42 11.29
C ARG A 433 14.84 21.82 9.92
N ALA A 434 15.80 21.07 9.38
CA ALA A 434 15.64 20.40 8.10
C ALA A 434 14.49 19.35 8.13
N LEU A 435 14.40 18.58 9.21
CA LEU A 435 13.31 17.63 9.43
C LEU A 435 11.96 18.33 9.65
N ALA A 436 11.94 19.44 10.38
CA ALA A 436 10.75 20.27 10.55
C ALA A 436 10.23 20.81 9.22
N ARG A 437 11.14 21.27 8.34
CA ARG A 437 10.79 21.69 6.99
C ARG A 437 10.11 20.57 6.20
N ILE A 438 10.64 19.34 6.23
CA ILE A 438 10.02 18.18 5.55
C ILE A 438 8.57 17.96 6.03
N VAL A 439 8.30 18.13 7.33
CA VAL A 439 6.94 17.99 7.88
C VAL A 439 6.05 19.15 7.43
N VAL A 440 6.54 20.39 7.52
CA VAL A 440 5.79 21.61 7.17
C VAL A 440 5.46 21.67 5.68
N GLU A 441 6.39 21.30 4.80
CA GLU A 441 6.18 21.24 3.34
C GLU A 441 5.05 20.27 2.95
N ARG A 442 4.73 19.31 3.81
CA ARG A 442 3.64 18.35 3.62
C ARG A 442 2.32 18.77 4.27
N MET A 443 2.30 19.85 5.05
CA MET A 443 1.08 20.32 5.71
C MET A 443 -0.07 20.65 4.74
N PRO A 444 0.15 21.13 3.51
CA PRO A 444 -0.93 21.28 2.52
C PRO A 444 -1.72 19.97 2.26
N ASP A 445 -1.05 18.82 2.19
CA ASP A 445 -1.72 17.51 2.03
C ASP A 445 -2.60 17.19 3.24
N TYR A 446 -2.13 17.48 4.46
CA TYR A 446 -2.90 17.26 5.68
C TYR A 446 -4.14 18.18 5.74
N ARG A 447 -3.98 19.45 5.38
CA ARG A 447 -5.10 20.41 5.31
C ARG A 447 -6.12 20.01 4.24
N ALA A 448 -5.67 19.55 3.08
CA ALA A 448 -6.55 18.97 2.08
C ALA A 448 -7.32 17.75 2.64
N ASN A 449 -6.69 16.91 3.44
CA ASN A 449 -7.36 15.78 4.10
C ASN A 449 -8.39 16.20 5.16
N LEU A 450 -8.17 17.31 5.89
CA LEU A 450 -9.17 17.88 6.80
C LEU A 450 -10.46 18.25 6.06
N VAL A 451 -10.35 18.81 4.85
CA VAL A 451 -11.49 19.14 3.99
C VAL A 451 -12.11 17.87 3.41
N ALA A 452 -11.30 17.01 2.78
CA ALA A 452 -11.79 15.81 2.10
C ALA A 452 -12.61 14.89 3.02
N ARG A 453 -12.16 14.68 4.27
CA ARG A 453 -12.85 13.80 5.24
C ARG A 453 -14.29 14.23 5.57
N ARG A 454 -14.68 15.48 5.29
CA ARG A 454 -16.06 15.97 5.52
C ARG A 454 -17.07 15.42 4.52
N VAL A 455 -16.62 14.94 3.37
CA VAL A 455 -17.48 14.49 2.27
C VAL A 455 -17.27 13.00 1.99
N LEU A 456 -16.12 12.45 2.37
CA LEU A 456 -15.82 11.04 2.15
C LEU A 456 -16.71 10.15 3.01
N SER A 457 -17.21 9.10 2.36
CA SER A 457 -17.82 7.98 3.06
C SER A 457 -16.77 7.24 3.89
N PRO A 458 -17.21 6.43 4.86
CA PRO A 458 -16.31 5.70 5.75
C PRO A 458 -15.35 4.76 5.01
N VAL A 459 -15.86 4.06 3.99
CA VAL A 459 -15.07 3.12 3.20
C VAL A 459 -14.00 3.86 2.40
N GLU A 460 -14.34 5.01 1.81
CA GLU A 460 -13.39 5.85 1.08
C GLU A 460 -12.30 6.39 2.01
N LEU A 461 -12.67 6.85 3.21
CA LEU A 461 -11.74 7.36 4.21
C LEU A 461 -10.78 6.28 4.73
N GLU A 462 -11.30 5.11 5.12
CA GLU A 462 -10.48 3.97 5.55
C GLU A 462 -9.54 3.50 4.43
N THR A 463 -10.04 3.45 3.19
CA THR A 463 -9.22 3.10 2.02
C THR A 463 -8.07 4.07 1.86
N TYR A 464 -8.33 5.38 1.96
CA TYR A 464 -7.31 6.42 1.83
C TYR A 464 -6.26 6.33 2.94
N VAL A 465 -6.68 6.26 4.20
CA VAL A 465 -5.76 6.21 5.34
C VAL A 465 -4.89 4.96 5.29
N ARG A 466 -5.48 3.78 5.07
CA ARG A 466 -4.75 2.49 5.10
C ARG A 466 -3.84 2.27 3.88
N HIS A 467 -4.11 2.98 2.79
CA HIS A 467 -3.21 3.05 1.63
C HIS A 467 -1.99 3.94 1.88
N ASN A 468 -2.14 5.00 2.68
CA ASN A 468 -1.06 5.95 2.95
C ASN A 468 -0.23 5.57 4.18
N VAL A 469 -0.83 4.98 5.22
CA VAL A 469 -0.09 4.53 6.42
C VAL A 469 0.48 3.14 6.17
N ARG A 470 1.75 3.07 5.76
CA ARG A 470 2.45 1.84 5.33
C ARG A 470 3.93 1.87 5.70
N ALA A 471 4.64 0.77 5.46
CA ALA A 471 6.09 0.73 5.65
C ALA A 471 6.83 1.50 4.52
N LEU A 472 7.75 2.39 4.88
CA LEU A 472 8.47 3.28 3.97
C LEU A 472 9.89 2.81 3.61
N ARG A 473 10.33 1.66 4.14
CA ARG A 473 11.71 1.18 4.04
C ARG A 473 12.24 0.98 2.62
N HIS A 474 11.36 0.86 1.62
CA HIS A 474 11.76 0.75 0.21
C HIS A 474 12.06 2.11 -0.45
N GLU A 475 11.54 3.21 0.12
CA GLU A 475 11.79 4.58 -0.35
C GLU A 475 13.01 5.21 0.32
N TYR A 476 13.36 4.73 1.52
CA TYR A 476 14.42 5.30 2.33
C TYR A 476 15.51 4.25 2.61
N PRO A 477 16.73 4.44 2.06
CA PRO A 477 17.85 3.59 2.46
C PRO A 477 18.16 3.79 3.95
N PRO A 478 18.77 2.80 4.63
CA PRO A 478 19.04 2.87 6.08
C PRO A 478 19.80 4.13 6.55
N ALA A 479 20.66 4.70 5.70
CA ALA A 479 21.39 5.93 6.01
C ALA A 479 20.50 7.19 6.11
N ARG A 480 19.29 7.16 5.53
CA ARG A 480 18.30 8.27 5.54
C ARG A 480 17.20 8.07 6.58
N LEU A 481 17.52 7.39 7.69
CA LEU A 481 16.60 7.01 8.76
C LEU A 481 15.79 8.21 9.32
N TRP A 482 16.41 9.38 9.45
CA TRP A 482 15.76 10.56 10.04
C TRP A 482 14.74 11.23 9.10
N ARG A 483 15.00 11.23 7.78
CA ARG A 483 14.02 11.69 6.79
C ARG A 483 12.80 10.78 6.74
N MET A 484 13.04 9.46 6.86
CA MET A 484 11.96 8.48 6.99
C MET A 484 11.14 8.73 8.27
N LEU A 485 11.78 9.11 9.38
CA LEU A 485 11.09 9.43 10.64
C LEU A 485 10.14 10.61 10.47
N ALA A 486 10.59 11.70 9.85
CA ALA A 486 9.76 12.87 9.59
C ALA A 486 8.52 12.49 8.76
N ARG A 487 8.70 11.65 7.72
CA ARG A 487 7.59 11.14 6.91
C ARG A 487 6.65 10.23 7.71
N TYR A 488 7.18 9.34 8.53
CA TYR A 488 6.39 8.47 9.39
C TYR A 488 5.55 9.23 10.43
N LEU A 489 6.15 10.20 11.12
CA LEU A 489 5.45 11.02 12.12
C LEU A 489 4.31 11.84 11.48
N TYR A 490 4.50 12.28 10.24
CA TYR A 490 3.48 12.95 9.44
C TYR A 490 2.35 11.98 9.01
N GLU A 491 2.68 10.85 8.37
CA GLU A 491 1.68 9.87 7.93
C GLU A 491 0.92 9.25 9.10
N TYR A 492 1.56 9.10 10.26
CA TYR A 492 0.92 8.66 11.51
C TYR A 492 -0.30 9.52 11.87
N GLN A 493 -0.27 10.82 11.57
CA GLN A 493 -1.40 11.73 11.85
C GLN A 493 -2.64 11.40 11.03
N TYR A 494 -2.52 10.69 9.90
CA TYR A 494 -3.68 10.28 9.10
C TYR A 494 -4.56 9.27 9.85
N LEU A 495 -4.03 8.53 10.82
CA LEU A 495 -4.83 7.63 11.65
C LEU A 495 -5.89 8.36 12.48
N ARG A 496 -5.71 9.67 12.73
CA ARG A 496 -6.71 10.54 13.36
C ARG A 496 -7.98 10.69 12.54
N PHE A 497 -7.96 10.33 11.25
CA PHE A 497 -9.12 10.32 10.37
C PHE A 497 -9.78 8.94 10.27
N SER A 498 -9.14 7.89 10.77
CA SER A 498 -9.66 6.53 10.70
C SER A 498 -10.49 6.16 11.93
N GLY A 499 -11.28 5.10 11.81
CA GLY A 499 -11.94 4.42 12.92
C GLY A 499 -11.03 3.45 13.68
N VAL A 500 -9.71 3.51 13.52
CA VAL A 500 -8.76 2.65 14.23
C VAL A 500 -8.62 3.13 15.68
N ASP A 501 -9.13 2.35 16.63
CA ASP A 501 -9.16 2.71 18.06
C ASP A 501 -7.76 2.86 18.70
N HIS A 502 -6.79 2.06 18.26
CA HIS A 502 -5.44 2.03 18.82
C HIS A 502 -4.39 2.41 17.77
N ALA A 503 -4.41 3.69 17.34
CA ALA A 503 -3.55 4.22 16.28
C ALA A 503 -2.05 3.91 16.48
N ARG A 504 -1.52 4.12 17.69
CA ARG A 504 -0.13 3.81 18.03
C ARG A 504 0.21 2.34 17.77
N THR A 505 -0.58 1.43 18.33
CA THR A 505 -0.38 -0.01 18.17
C THR A 505 -0.53 -0.44 16.70
N TYR A 506 -1.52 0.10 15.99
CA TYR A 506 -1.68 -0.14 14.56
C TYR A 506 -0.42 0.27 13.81
N PHE A 507 0.07 1.49 14.02
CA PHE A 507 1.22 2.02 13.31
C PHE A 507 2.49 1.22 13.57
N LEU A 508 2.82 0.98 14.84
CA LEU A 508 4.03 0.26 15.22
C LEU A 508 4.05 -1.18 14.68
N ARG A 509 2.89 -1.87 14.72
CA ARG A 509 2.79 -3.27 14.26
C ARG A 509 2.62 -3.42 12.75
N SER A 510 2.02 -2.44 12.08
CA SER A 510 1.79 -2.50 10.63
C SER A 510 2.98 -2.05 9.80
N THR A 511 3.89 -1.30 10.43
CA THR A 511 5.14 -0.83 9.85
C THR A 511 6.33 -1.60 10.44
N TRP A 512 7.56 -1.19 10.07
CA TRP A 512 8.78 -1.64 10.76
C TRP A 512 9.30 -0.61 11.75
N PHE A 513 8.46 0.34 12.20
CA PHE A 513 8.89 1.43 13.07
C PHE A 513 9.59 0.94 14.34
N ASP A 514 9.01 -0.05 15.04
CA ASP A 514 9.61 -0.60 16.26
C ASP A 514 11.04 -1.09 16.01
N ARG A 515 11.27 -1.79 14.89
CA ARG A 515 12.58 -2.33 14.51
C ARG A 515 13.56 -1.24 14.09
N ASP A 516 13.09 -0.33 13.25
CA ASP A 516 13.93 0.70 12.64
C ASP A 516 14.34 1.76 13.68
N TYR A 517 13.50 2.02 14.70
CA TYR A 517 13.74 3.07 15.68
C TYR A 517 13.90 2.61 17.12
N LEU A 518 13.00 1.78 17.65
CA LEU A 518 13.00 1.44 19.08
C LEU A 518 14.04 0.36 19.39
N GLU A 519 13.99 -0.78 18.71
CA GLU A 519 14.93 -1.89 18.90
C GLU A 519 16.37 -1.50 18.48
N SER A 520 16.51 -0.63 17.48
CA SER A 520 17.82 -0.15 17.00
C SER A 520 18.47 0.88 17.94
N GLY A 521 17.71 1.41 18.90
CA GLY A 521 18.12 2.50 19.77
C GLY A 521 18.28 3.84 19.06
N ALA A 522 17.61 4.04 17.91
CA ALA A 522 17.52 5.37 17.29
C ALA A 522 16.60 6.29 18.09
N LEU A 523 15.50 5.74 18.62
CA LEU A 523 14.57 6.41 19.52
C LEU A 523 14.20 5.48 20.68
N ASP A 524 13.69 6.05 21.76
CA ASP A 524 12.89 5.30 22.74
C ASP A 524 11.40 5.64 22.58
N ALA A 525 10.55 4.89 23.29
CA ALA A 525 9.09 5.08 23.23
C ALA A 525 8.66 6.50 23.64
N THR A 526 9.30 7.07 24.65
CA THR A 526 8.99 8.42 25.17
C THR A 526 9.27 9.48 24.12
N ARG A 527 10.43 9.43 23.46
CA ARG A 527 10.82 10.36 22.40
C ARG A 527 9.94 10.21 21.17
N PHE A 528 9.54 8.98 20.82
CA PHE A 528 8.56 8.78 19.76
C PHE A 528 7.24 9.46 20.10
N ASP A 529 6.71 9.22 21.30
CA ASP A 529 5.43 9.80 21.73
C ASP A 529 5.50 11.34 21.79
N GLU A 530 6.63 11.90 22.25
CA GLU A 530 6.88 13.34 22.22
C GLU A 530 6.87 13.88 20.78
N LEU A 531 7.68 13.32 19.88
CA LEU A 531 7.77 13.78 18.50
C LEU A 531 6.43 13.67 17.77
N ALA A 532 5.70 12.57 17.99
CA ALA A 532 4.37 12.37 17.43
C ALA A 532 3.37 13.41 17.95
N ALA A 533 3.42 13.75 19.24
CA ALA A 533 2.60 14.81 19.84
C ALA A 533 2.95 16.20 19.31
N ARG A 534 4.24 16.48 19.05
CA ARG A 534 4.66 17.75 18.43
C ARG A 534 4.15 17.90 17.01
N VAL A 535 4.22 16.83 16.19
CA VAL A 535 3.63 16.85 14.85
C VAL A 535 2.10 16.96 14.92
N ALA A 536 1.44 16.29 15.86
CA ALA A 536 0.01 16.47 16.09
C ALA A 536 -0.33 17.93 16.45
N ALA A 537 0.47 18.57 17.30
CA ALA A 537 0.30 19.97 17.67
C ALA A 537 0.51 20.94 16.50
N LEU A 538 1.35 20.59 15.51
CA LEU A 538 1.48 21.34 14.24
C LEU A 538 0.23 21.15 13.38
N CYS A 539 -0.26 19.92 13.25
CA CYS A 539 -1.51 19.61 12.56
C CYS A 539 -2.72 20.35 13.16
N ASP A 540 -2.76 20.49 14.50
CA ASP A 540 -3.84 21.16 15.25
C ASP A 540 -3.82 22.69 15.11
N CYS A 541 -2.80 23.26 14.46
CA CYS A 541 -2.78 24.69 14.16
C CYS A 541 -3.77 25.08 13.05
N TRP A 542 -4.41 24.11 12.41
CA TRP A 542 -5.20 24.27 11.21
C TRP A 542 -6.61 23.69 11.41
N GLU A 543 -7.63 24.49 11.14
CA GLU A 543 -9.03 24.04 11.19
C GLU A 543 -9.79 24.54 9.96
N ILE A 544 -10.87 23.85 9.58
CA ILE A 544 -11.74 24.32 8.51
C ILE A 544 -12.56 25.51 9.02
N ASP A 545 -12.52 26.64 8.31
CA ASP A 545 -13.39 27.78 8.54
C ASP A 545 -14.86 27.40 8.27
N PRO A 546 -15.71 27.30 9.31
CA PRO A 546 -17.10 26.88 9.14
C PRO A 546 -17.93 27.90 8.34
N SER A 547 -17.54 29.17 8.29
CA SER A 547 -18.25 30.22 7.54
C SER A 547 -18.14 30.04 6.03
N ARG A 548 -17.15 29.26 5.59
CA ARG A 548 -16.94 28.96 4.17
C ARG A 548 -17.83 27.81 3.68
N LEU A 549 -18.38 26.99 4.59
CA LEU A 549 -19.25 25.87 4.27
C LEU A 549 -20.72 26.27 4.27
N ILE A 550 -21.49 25.72 3.32
CA ILE A 550 -22.96 25.88 3.34
C ILE A 550 -23.53 25.07 4.52
N ALA A 551 -24.23 25.74 5.44
CA ALA A 551 -24.80 25.14 6.65
C ALA A 551 -25.78 23.98 6.31
N GLY A 552 -25.70 22.88 7.08
CA GLY A 552 -26.70 21.79 7.05
C GLY A 552 -26.32 20.53 6.27
N ARG A 553 -25.12 20.44 5.69
CA ARG A 553 -24.59 19.18 5.12
C ARG A 553 -23.42 18.70 5.99
N ARG A 554 -23.72 17.79 6.93
CA ARG A 554 -22.74 17.01 7.68
C ARG A 554 -22.45 15.71 6.97
#